data_AF-A0AAN7DJM5-F1
#
_entry.id   AF-A0AAN7DJM5-F1
#
_cell.length_a   1.000
_cell.length_b   1.000
_cell.length_c   1.000
_cell.angle_alpha   90.00
_cell.angle_beta   90.00
_cell.angle_gamma   90.00
#
_symmetry.space_group_name_H-M   'P 1'
#
loop_
_entity.id
_entity.type
_entity.pdbx_description
1 polymer ?
#
loop_
_entity_poly.entity_id
_entity_poly.type
_entity_poly.pdbx_seq_one_letter_code
_entity_poly.pdbx_strand_id
1 'polypeptide(L)'
;MRRVYLISLIALLYLILTSLYFVFKPTRSSEFSSLFSNSKLSEITTNGSEQYDKEVIMGFLGNKTEKAELGRATWRFLHTMMGRFPESPSPQERQSLHDFMMLFSRLYPCGECAVHFNKLLKTYPPQTSSRLAASQWLCAMHNKVNERVHKPIYDCSDILSKYPCGCDDRLEDTSSSTTVNK
;
A
#
# COMPACT_ATOMS: atom_id res chain seq x y z
N MET A 1 52.22 26.79 25.69
CA MET A 1 50.77 26.76 26.01
C MET A 1 49.90 26.87 24.75
N ARG A 2 49.89 27.99 24.00
CA ARG A 2 49.01 28.21 22.83
C ARG A 2 49.08 27.13 21.72
N ARG A 3 50.25 26.55 21.45
CA ARG A 3 50.43 25.46 20.46
C ARG A 3 49.84 24.12 20.92
N VAL A 4 49.88 23.82 22.22
CA VAL A 4 49.32 22.59 22.79
C VAL A 4 47.79 22.63 22.70
N TYR A 5 47.18 23.78 23.04
CA TYR A 5 45.73 23.99 22.87
C TYR A 5 45.28 23.84 21.42
N LEU A 6 46.04 24.37 20.46
CA LEU A 6 45.71 24.24 19.04
C LEU A 6 45.73 22.78 18.57
N ILE A 7 46.73 22.01 18.99
CA ILE A 7 46.84 20.58 18.66
C ILE A 7 45.69 19.80 19.29
N SER A 8 45.34 20.05 20.55
CA SER A 8 44.21 19.40 21.22
C SER A 8 42.87 19.72 20.56
N LEU A 9 42.68 20.95 20.08
CA LEU A 9 41.44 21.38 19.43
C LEU A 9 41.27 20.76 18.04
N ILE A 10 42.36 20.61 17.29
CA ILE A 10 42.36 19.89 15.99
C ILE A 10 42.07 18.40 16.20
N ALA A 11 42.69 17.77 17.22
CA ALA A 11 42.44 16.37 17.53
C ALA A 11 40.98 16.12 17.92
N LEU A 12 40.38 17.01 18.74
CA LEU A 12 38.98 16.91 19.12
C LEU A 12 38.05 17.11 17.91
N LEU A 13 38.32 18.08 17.05
CA LEU A 13 37.56 18.31 15.82
C LEU A 13 37.62 17.08 14.89
N TYR A 14 38.80 16.46 14.75
CA TYR A 14 38.97 15.25 13.93
C TYR A 14 38.19 14.05 14.50
N LEU A 15 38.19 13.87 15.83
CA LEU A 15 37.40 12.81 16.47
C LEU A 15 35.88 13.04 16.30
N ILE A 16 35.41 14.28 16.39
CA ILE A 16 34.01 14.62 16.15
C ILE A 16 33.63 14.38 14.68
N LEU A 17 34.45 14.82 13.73
CA LEU A 17 34.19 14.63 12.31
C LEU A 17 34.21 13.15 11.90
N THR A 18 35.10 12.34 12.49
CA THR A 18 35.12 10.90 12.23
C THR A 18 33.91 10.20 12.85
N SER A 19 33.48 10.54 14.06
CA SER A 19 32.27 9.95 14.65
C SER A 19 31.02 10.32 13.86
N LEU A 20 30.90 11.58 13.43
CA LEU A 20 29.82 12.04 12.54
C LEU A 20 29.84 11.28 11.20
N TYR A 21 31.02 11.06 10.61
CA TYR A 21 31.12 10.28 9.37
C TYR A 21 30.66 8.82 9.54
N PHE A 22 30.88 8.18 10.69
CA PHE A 22 30.40 6.83 10.96
C PHE A 22 28.90 6.78 11.29
N VAL A 23 28.37 7.77 12.02
CA VAL A 23 26.93 7.87 12.36
C VAL A 23 26.08 8.24 11.13
N PHE A 24 26.59 9.12 10.28
CA PHE A 24 25.90 9.60 9.08
C PHE A 24 26.32 8.91 7.80
N LYS A 25 27.13 7.84 7.86
CA LYS A 25 27.44 7.03 6.68
C LYS A 25 26.15 6.35 6.21
N PRO A 26 25.58 6.71 5.06
CA PRO A 26 24.44 5.98 4.54
C PRO A 26 24.90 4.56 4.23
N THR A 27 24.16 3.58 4.73
CA THR A 27 24.35 2.17 4.37
C THR A 27 24.21 2.04 2.85
N ARG A 28 25.34 1.82 2.17
CA ARG A 28 25.39 1.60 0.72
C ARG A 28 24.74 0.25 0.44
N SER A 29 23.55 0.25 -0.12
CA SER A 29 22.73 -0.92 -0.49
C SER A 29 23.29 -1.74 -1.67
N SER A 30 24.61 -1.75 -1.88
CA SER A 30 25.23 -2.38 -3.05
C SER A 30 25.26 -3.91 -3.04
N GLU A 31 24.84 -4.57 -1.96
CA GLU A 31 24.76 -6.04 -1.90
C GLU A 31 23.44 -6.63 -2.43
N PHE A 32 22.39 -5.83 -2.60
CA PHE A 32 21.11 -6.34 -3.13
C PHE A 32 21.09 -6.40 -4.67
N SER A 33 21.92 -5.58 -5.34
CA SER A 33 21.96 -5.52 -6.81
C SER A 33 22.65 -6.73 -7.45
N SER A 34 23.52 -7.44 -6.73
CA SER A 34 24.22 -8.63 -7.24
C SER A 34 23.37 -9.90 -7.19
N LEU A 35 22.24 -9.91 -6.47
CA LEU A 35 21.35 -11.07 -6.35
C LEU A 35 20.35 -11.22 -7.50
N PHE A 36 20.09 -10.17 -8.29
CA PHE A 36 19.08 -10.20 -9.38
C PHE A 36 19.67 -10.19 -10.80
N SER A 37 20.99 -10.18 -10.94
CA SER A 37 21.66 -10.01 -12.24
C SER A 37 21.86 -11.31 -13.04
N ASN A 38 21.11 -12.37 -12.75
CA ASN A 38 21.18 -13.63 -13.51
C ASN A 38 19.79 -14.25 -13.71
N SER A 39 18.92 -13.56 -14.46
CA SER A 39 17.93 -14.28 -15.27
C SER A 39 17.97 -13.74 -16.68
N LYS A 40 18.48 -14.59 -17.56
CA LYS A 40 18.48 -14.42 -19.01
C LYS A 40 17.03 -14.62 -19.47
N LEU A 41 16.30 -13.54 -19.71
CA LEU A 41 15.04 -13.59 -20.45
C LEU A 41 15.20 -12.84 -21.76
N SER A 42 15.89 -13.49 -22.69
CA SER A 42 15.86 -13.13 -24.10
C SER A 42 14.56 -13.65 -24.71
N GLU A 43 13.79 -12.70 -25.26
CA GLU A 43 13.20 -12.82 -26.60
C GLU A 43 11.96 -13.72 -26.77
N ILE A 44 10.78 -13.12 -26.54
CA ILE A 44 9.61 -13.37 -27.40
C ILE A 44 9.08 -12.01 -27.83
N THR A 45 9.37 -11.65 -29.08
CA THR A 45 8.74 -10.55 -29.81
C THR A 45 7.33 -10.97 -30.24
N THR A 46 6.33 -10.13 -30.00
CA THR A 46 5.25 -9.90 -30.97
C THR A 46 4.69 -8.47 -30.83
N ASN A 47 4.40 -7.90 -31.99
CA ASN A 47 4.07 -6.51 -32.29
C ASN A 47 2.78 -5.98 -31.62
N GLY A 48 2.77 -4.68 -31.33
CA GLY A 48 1.55 -3.91 -31.05
C GLY A 48 1.79 -2.81 -30.04
N SER A 49 1.63 -1.56 -30.47
CA SER A 49 1.77 -0.33 -29.68
C SER A 49 1.17 -0.42 -28.27
N GLU A 50 1.96 -0.17 -27.23
CA GLU A 50 1.52 0.60 -26.06
C GLU A 50 2.73 1.07 -25.25
N GLN A 51 2.78 2.38 -25.04
CA GLN A 51 3.71 3.06 -24.14
C GLN A 51 3.52 2.49 -22.72
N TYR A 52 4.39 1.56 -22.33
CA TYR A 52 4.36 0.94 -21.01
C TYR A 52 4.52 2.01 -19.93
N ASP A 53 3.50 2.14 -19.08
CA ASP A 53 3.56 2.92 -17.86
C ASP A 53 4.61 2.26 -16.94
N LYS A 54 5.80 2.86 -16.85
CA LYS A 54 6.96 2.37 -16.04
C LYS A 54 6.62 2.19 -14.56
N GLU A 55 5.44 2.62 -14.15
CA GLU A 55 4.92 2.52 -12.80
C GLU A 55 4.47 1.10 -12.42
N VAL A 56 4.08 0.24 -13.36
CA VAL A 56 3.65 -1.15 -13.07
C VAL A 56 4.77 -2.13 -13.38
N ILE A 57 5.06 -3.05 -12.44
CA ILE A 57 6.16 -4.03 -12.57
C ILE A 57 5.68 -5.48 -12.75
N MET A 58 4.37 -5.71 -12.72
CA MET A 58 3.77 -7.04 -12.82
C MET A 58 3.46 -7.41 -14.27
N GLY A 59 3.67 -8.69 -14.61
CA GLY A 59 3.40 -9.24 -15.93
C GLY A 59 1.92 -9.51 -16.20
N PHE A 60 1.60 -9.88 -17.45
CA PHE A 60 0.25 -10.25 -17.87
C PHE A 60 -0.25 -11.52 -17.16
N LEU A 61 -1.49 -11.51 -16.66
CA LEU A 61 -2.11 -12.66 -15.98
C LEU A 61 -3.19 -13.30 -16.86
N GLY A 62 -2.77 -14.21 -17.74
CA GLY A 62 -3.64 -14.80 -18.76
C GLY A 62 -4.65 -15.85 -18.26
N ASN A 63 -4.38 -16.53 -17.14
CA ASN A 63 -5.32 -17.54 -16.62
C ASN A 63 -6.56 -16.86 -16.02
N LYS A 64 -7.71 -17.06 -16.67
CA LYS A 64 -8.98 -16.41 -16.32
C LYS A 64 -9.50 -16.80 -14.93
N THR A 65 -9.34 -18.06 -14.54
CA THR A 65 -9.84 -18.56 -13.23
C THR A 65 -9.03 -17.95 -12.10
N GLU A 66 -7.70 -18.05 -12.18
CA GLU A 66 -6.76 -17.49 -11.20
C GLU A 66 -6.94 -15.97 -11.07
N LYS A 67 -7.05 -15.27 -12.20
CA LYS A 67 -7.32 -13.83 -12.24
C LYS A 67 -8.63 -13.46 -11.54
N ALA A 68 -9.69 -14.25 -11.74
CA ALA A 68 -10.97 -13.99 -11.12
C ALA A 68 -10.96 -14.28 -9.61
N GLU A 69 -10.28 -15.34 -9.19
CA GLU A 69 -10.08 -15.68 -7.77
C GLU A 69 -9.26 -14.62 -7.04
N LEU A 70 -8.11 -14.26 -7.61
CA LEU A 70 -7.27 -13.16 -7.12
C LEU A 70 -8.07 -11.86 -7.01
N GLY A 71 -8.87 -11.52 -8.03
CA GLY A 71 -9.74 -10.35 -8.00
C GLY A 71 -10.72 -10.37 -6.84
N ARG A 72 -11.45 -11.47 -6.65
CA ARG A 72 -12.44 -11.62 -5.56
C ARG A 72 -11.79 -11.50 -4.18
N ALA A 73 -10.67 -12.21 -3.96
CA ALA A 73 -9.93 -12.18 -2.71
C ALA A 73 -9.42 -10.77 -2.41
N THR A 74 -8.85 -10.10 -3.42
CA THR A 74 -8.33 -8.74 -3.29
C THR A 74 -9.42 -7.74 -2.95
N TRP A 75 -10.56 -7.78 -3.64
CA TRP A 75 -11.66 -6.87 -3.34
C TRP A 75 -12.24 -7.08 -1.95
N ARG A 76 -12.33 -8.34 -1.48
CA ARG A 76 -12.72 -8.63 -0.09
C ARG A 76 -11.71 -8.01 0.89
N PHE A 77 -10.42 -8.21 0.67
CA PHE A 77 -9.37 -7.62 1.50
C PHE A 77 -9.48 -6.08 1.54
N LEU A 78 -9.50 -5.43 0.37
CA LEU A 78 -9.51 -3.97 0.27
C LEU A 78 -10.76 -3.37 0.93
N HIS A 79 -11.95 -3.90 0.63
CA HIS A 79 -13.18 -3.38 1.22
C HIS A 79 -13.23 -3.57 2.74
N THR A 80 -12.72 -4.70 3.24
CA THR A 80 -12.63 -4.94 4.68
C THR A 80 -11.65 -3.99 5.35
N MET A 81 -10.50 -3.75 4.72
CA MET A 81 -9.50 -2.78 5.20
C MET A 81 -10.07 -1.35 5.25
N MET A 82 -10.77 -0.90 4.19
CA MET A 82 -11.42 0.42 4.19
C MET A 82 -12.50 0.54 5.27
N GLY A 83 -13.31 -0.51 5.46
CA GLY A 83 -14.30 -0.58 6.53
C GLY A 83 -13.70 -0.62 7.95
N ARG A 84 -12.41 -0.92 8.09
CA ARG A 84 -11.65 -0.86 9.35
C ARG A 84 -10.87 0.43 9.56
N PHE A 85 -10.75 1.27 8.53
CA PHE A 85 -10.01 2.53 8.61
C PHE A 85 -10.61 3.46 9.69
N PRO A 86 -9.85 4.37 10.33
CA PRO A 86 -10.40 5.24 11.38
C PRO A 86 -11.50 6.18 10.86
N GLU A 87 -12.47 6.52 11.71
CA GLU A 87 -13.45 7.58 11.38
C GLU A 87 -12.78 8.95 11.28
N SER A 88 -11.83 9.21 12.18
CA SER A 88 -11.06 10.45 12.25
C SER A 88 -9.55 10.14 12.16
N PRO A 89 -9.03 9.84 10.96
CA PRO A 89 -7.63 9.45 10.78
C PRO A 89 -6.68 10.63 10.94
N SER A 90 -5.54 10.39 11.60
CA SER A 90 -4.41 11.30 11.66
C SER A 90 -3.80 11.55 10.27
N PRO A 91 -3.05 12.65 10.06
CA PRO A 91 -2.36 12.90 8.80
C PRO A 91 -1.47 11.75 8.34
N GLN A 92 -0.82 11.05 9.27
CA GLN A 92 0.02 9.91 8.97
C GLN A 92 -0.79 8.70 8.48
N GLU A 93 -1.90 8.37 9.12
CA GLU A 93 -2.78 7.26 8.68
C GLU A 93 -3.38 7.54 7.30
N ARG A 94 -3.74 8.80 7.03
CA ARG A 94 -4.20 9.25 5.71
C ARG A 94 -3.14 9.05 4.64
N GLN A 95 -1.90 9.43 4.95
CA GLN A 95 -0.76 9.23 4.05
C GLN A 95 -0.47 7.74 3.84
N SER A 96 -0.52 6.92 4.89
CA SER A 96 -0.33 5.47 4.80
C SER A 96 -1.36 4.83 3.89
N LEU A 97 -2.64 5.19 3.99
CA LEU A 97 -3.67 4.67 3.09
C LEU A 97 -3.45 5.09 1.64
N HIS A 98 -3.10 6.36 1.42
CA HIS A 98 -2.78 6.86 0.09
C HIS A 98 -1.62 6.07 -0.54
N ASP A 99 -0.50 5.97 0.17
CA ASP A 99 0.71 5.29 -0.33
C ASP A 99 0.49 3.80 -0.52
N PHE A 100 -0.27 3.17 0.39
CA PHE A 100 -0.71 1.79 0.22
C PHE A 100 -1.42 1.58 -1.11
N MET A 101 -2.38 2.44 -1.48
CA MET A 101 -3.11 2.30 -2.75
C MET A 101 -2.23 2.53 -3.97
N MET A 102 -1.29 3.48 -3.89
CA MET A 102 -0.30 3.71 -4.96
C MET A 102 0.60 2.49 -5.16
N LEU A 103 1.16 1.95 -4.08
CA LEU A 103 2.00 0.76 -4.11
C LEU A 103 1.23 -0.50 -4.53
N PHE A 104 0.00 -0.65 -4.05
CA PHE A 104 -0.91 -1.72 -4.46
C PHE A 104 -1.09 -1.70 -5.98
N SER A 105 -1.31 -0.54 -6.59
CA SER A 105 -1.48 -0.45 -8.04
C SER A 105 -0.24 -0.88 -8.83
N ARG A 106 0.96 -0.66 -8.28
CA ARG A 106 2.24 -1.06 -8.89
C ARG A 106 2.50 -2.56 -8.75
N LEU A 107 2.08 -3.14 -7.63
CA LEU A 107 2.40 -4.50 -7.22
C LEU A 107 1.26 -5.50 -7.46
N TYR A 108 0.11 -5.08 -7.99
CA TYR A 108 -1.01 -5.99 -8.19
C TYR A 108 -0.67 -7.07 -9.25
N PRO A 109 -0.74 -8.39 -8.94
CA PRO A 109 -0.16 -9.44 -9.79
C PRO A 109 -0.74 -9.58 -11.21
N CYS A 110 -1.91 -9.01 -11.47
CA CYS A 110 -2.46 -8.90 -12.82
C CYS A 110 -1.98 -7.59 -13.47
N GLY A 111 -0.94 -7.65 -14.31
CA GLY A 111 -0.32 -6.46 -14.93
C GLY A 111 -1.30 -5.60 -15.72
N GLU A 112 -2.19 -6.20 -16.53
CA GLU A 112 -3.19 -5.43 -17.29
C GLU A 112 -4.31 -4.85 -16.41
N CYS A 113 -4.53 -5.43 -15.23
CA CYS A 113 -5.42 -4.87 -14.21
C CYS A 113 -4.73 -3.70 -13.50
N ALA A 114 -3.46 -3.87 -13.13
CA ALA A 114 -2.60 -2.89 -12.47
C ALA A 114 -2.45 -1.61 -13.31
N VAL A 115 -2.11 -1.73 -14.60
CA VAL A 115 -1.98 -0.59 -15.53
C VAL A 115 -3.28 0.22 -15.60
N HIS A 116 -4.42 -0.46 -15.69
CA HIS A 116 -5.71 0.21 -15.71
C HIS A 116 -6.03 0.89 -14.38
N PHE A 117 -5.81 0.21 -13.26
CA PHE A 117 -6.08 0.78 -11.95
C PHE A 117 -5.17 1.98 -11.65
N ASN A 118 -3.91 1.93 -12.05
CA ASN A 118 -2.98 3.07 -11.96
C ASN A 118 -3.50 4.31 -12.73
N LYS A 119 -4.04 4.13 -13.94
CA LYS A 119 -4.70 5.21 -14.70
C LYS A 119 -5.92 5.78 -13.96
N LEU A 120 -6.71 4.92 -13.31
CA LEU A 120 -7.83 5.37 -12.47
C LEU A 120 -7.34 6.20 -11.28
N LEU A 121 -6.27 5.79 -10.59
CA LEU A 121 -5.73 6.53 -9.44
C LEU A 121 -5.25 7.94 -9.81
N LYS A 122 -4.69 8.12 -11.02
CA LYS A 122 -4.29 9.44 -11.54
C LYS A 122 -5.49 10.39 -11.71
N THR A 123 -6.67 9.85 -12.00
CA THR A 123 -7.90 10.63 -12.20
C THR A 123 -8.72 10.77 -10.92
N TYR A 124 -8.71 9.73 -10.08
CA TYR A 124 -9.54 9.58 -8.90
C TYR A 124 -8.67 9.16 -7.70
N PRO A 125 -7.91 10.09 -7.11
CA PRO A 125 -7.00 9.77 -6.02
C PRO A 125 -7.76 9.23 -4.79
N PRO A 126 -7.12 8.38 -3.95
CA PRO A 126 -7.72 7.83 -2.75
C PRO A 126 -8.31 8.89 -1.83
N GLN A 127 -9.57 8.72 -1.44
CA GLN A 127 -10.20 9.58 -0.44
C GLN A 127 -9.94 9.04 0.96
N THR A 128 -9.13 9.75 1.74
CA THR A 128 -8.61 9.25 3.01
C THR A 128 -9.14 10.01 4.22
N SER A 129 -10.16 10.86 4.07
CA SER A 129 -10.61 11.74 5.16
C SER A 129 -11.35 11.02 6.30
N SER A 130 -11.91 9.85 6.05
CA SER A 130 -12.61 9.01 7.03
C SER A 130 -12.82 7.60 6.50
N ARG A 131 -13.25 6.68 7.37
CA ARG A 131 -13.70 5.33 7.02
C ARG A 131 -14.74 5.34 5.90
N LEU A 132 -15.77 6.18 6.05
CA LEU A 132 -16.85 6.29 5.06
C LEU A 132 -16.31 6.80 3.72
N ALA A 133 -15.47 7.84 3.73
CA ALA A 133 -14.91 8.39 2.50
C ALA A 133 -14.03 7.36 1.76
N ALA A 134 -13.18 6.63 2.49
CA ALA A 134 -12.33 5.58 1.92
C ALA A 134 -13.15 4.42 1.34
N SER A 135 -14.19 3.98 2.07
CA SER A 135 -15.06 2.87 1.65
C SER A 135 -15.90 3.23 0.42
N GLN A 136 -16.48 4.44 0.41
CA GLN A 136 -17.25 4.95 -0.73
C GLN A 136 -16.37 5.13 -1.97
N TRP A 137 -15.16 5.69 -1.80
CA TRP A 137 -14.20 5.81 -2.90
C TRP A 137 -13.83 4.46 -3.49
N LEU A 138 -13.50 3.47 -2.64
CA LEU A 138 -13.15 2.14 -3.13
C LEU A 138 -14.33 1.46 -3.84
N CYS A 139 -15.57 1.65 -3.35
CA CYS A 139 -16.76 1.18 -4.03
C CYS A 139 -16.92 1.80 -5.43
N ALA A 140 -16.76 3.12 -5.54
CA ALA A 140 -16.79 3.81 -6.82
C ALA A 140 -15.70 3.28 -7.77
N MET A 141 -14.48 3.05 -7.28
CA MET A 141 -13.40 2.49 -8.08
C MET A 141 -13.66 1.04 -8.52
N HIS A 142 -14.24 0.22 -7.64
CA HIS A 142 -14.69 -1.13 -8.01
C HIS A 142 -15.76 -1.05 -9.11
N ASN A 143 -16.70 -0.10 -9.01
CA ASN A 143 -17.70 0.11 -10.05
C ASN A 143 -17.10 0.56 -11.40
N LYS A 144 -16.02 1.35 -11.41
CA LYS A 144 -15.27 1.64 -12.65
C LYS A 144 -14.65 0.38 -13.26
N VAL A 145 -14.19 -0.55 -12.43
CA VAL A 145 -13.73 -1.86 -12.92
C VAL A 145 -14.92 -2.70 -13.41
N ASN A 146 -16.05 -2.72 -12.69
CA ASN A 146 -17.26 -3.43 -13.12
C ASN A 146 -17.74 -2.96 -14.48
N GLU A 147 -17.79 -1.65 -14.71
CA GLU A 147 -18.12 -1.03 -15.99
C GLU A 147 -17.19 -1.56 -17.10
N ARG A 148 -15.87 -1.51 -16.90
CA ARG A 148 -14.88 -2.03 -17.86
C ARG A 148 -15.07 -3.51 -18.17
N VAL A 149 -15.44 -4.32 -17.18
CA VAL A 149 -15.63 -5.77 -17.35
C VAL A 149 -17.09 -6.17 -17.57
N HIS A 150 -17.96 -5.22 -17.90
CA HIS A 150 -19.38 -5.41 -18.21
C HIS A 150 -20.16 -6.15 -17.10
N LYS A 151 -19.86 -5.81 -15.83
CA LYS A 151 -20.60 -6.27 -14.66
C LYS A 151 -21.60 -5.20 -14.18
N PRO A 152 -22.69 -5.59 -13.51
CA PRO A 152 -23.61 -4.64 -12.92
C PRO A 152 -22.92 -3.67 -11.97
N ILE A 153 -23.39 -2.43 -11.96
CA ILE A 153 -22.97 -1.41 -11.00
C ILE A 153 -23.59 -1.74 -9.65
N TYR A 154 -22.78 -1.66 -8.60
CA TYR A 154 -23.19 -1.89 -7.23
C TYR A 154 -23.65 -0.58 -6.58
N ASP A 155 -24.78 -0.58 -5.87
CA ASP A 155 -25.17 0.56 -5.02
C ASP A 155 -24.29 0.61 -3.78
N CYS A 156 -23.51 1.68 -3.62
CA CYS A 156 -22.57 1.83 -2.52
C CYS A 156 -23.22 2.23 -1.19
N SER A 157 -24.55 2.41 -1.13
CA SER A 157 -25.27 2.85 0.08
C SER A 157 -25.04 1.95 1.31
N ASP A 158 -24.86 0.65 1.10
CA ASP A 158 -24.70 -0.36 2.16
C ASP A 158 -23.27 -0.94 2.25
N ILE A 159 -22.28 -0.29 1.64
CA ILE A 159 -20.95 -0.88 1.43
C ILE A 159 -20.25 -1.29 2.74
N LEU A 160 -20.45 -0.53 3.81
CA LEU A 160 -19.87 -0.80 5.14
C LEU A 160 -20.47 -2.06 5.77
N SER A 161 -21.76 -2.32 5.59
CA SER A 161 -22.42 -3.53 6.09
C SER A 161 -22.14 -4.76 5.23
N LYS A 162 -21.92 -4.58 3.92
CA LYS A 162 -21.64 -5.69 2.98
C LYS A 162 -20.38 -6.47 3.37
N TYR A 163 -19.38 -5.79 3.89
CA TYR A 163 -18.09 -6.36 4.23
C TYR A 163 -17.89 -6.28 5.75
N PRO A 164 -18.56 -7.16 6.53
CA PRO A 164 -18.46 -7.13 7.98
C PRO A 164 -17.01 -7.35 8.39
N CYS A 165 -16.61 -6.61 9.42
CA CYS A 165 -15.24 -6.55 9.86
C CYS A 165 -14.78 -7.79 10.65
N GLY A 166 -15.73 -8.64 11.08
CA GLY A 166 -15.44 -9.80 11.92
C GLY A 166 -15.02 -9.43 13.35
N CYS A 167 -15.20 -8.17 13.73
CA CYS A 167 -15.01 -7.68 15.08
C CYS A 167 -16.26 -8.06 15.87
N ASP A 168 -16.21 -9.15 16.63
CA ASP A 168 -17.27 -9.47 17.59
C ASP A 168 -17.12 -8.57 18.80
N ASP A 169 -18.18 -7.83 19.15
CA ASP A 169 -18.29 -7.10 20.43
C ASP A 169 -18.63 -8.08 21.60
N ARG A 170 -18.76 -9.39 21.32
CA ARG A 170 -19.22 -10.42 22.26
C ARG A 170 -18.17 -10.92 23.27
N LEU A 171 -17.12 -10.14 23.55
CA LEU A 171 -16.16 -10.47 24.61
C LEU A 171 -16.20 -9.48 25.79
N GLU A 172 -17.06 -8.46 25.78
CA GLU A 172 -17.14 -7.48 26.88
C GLU A 172 -18.40 -7.55 27.76
N ASP A 173 -19.26 -8.57 27.63
CA ASP A 173 -20.51 -8.68 28.43
C ASP A 173 -20.61 -9.95 29.31
N THR A 174 -19.50 -10.54 29.76
CA THR A 174 -19.53 -11.63 30.76
C THR A 174 -18.84 -11.34 32.09
N SER A 175 -18.52 -10.08 32.40
CA SER A 175 -17.88 -9.72 33.70
C SER A 175 -18.62 -8.68 34.54
N SER A 176 -19.89 -8.38 34.27
CA SER A 176 -20.67 -7.50 35.15
C SER A 176 -22.13 -7.95 35.24
N SER A 177 -22.39 -8.96 36.07
CA SER A 177 -23.54 -9.02 36.99
C SER A 177 -23.60 -10.39 37.69
N THR A 178 -22.68 -10.60 38.63
CA THR A 178 -22.91 -11.53 39.76
C THR A 178 -22.79 -10.70 41.04
N THR A 179 -23.88 -10.69 41.82
CA THR A 179 -24.05 -10.22 43.22
C THR A 179 -24.03 -8.69 43.44
N VAL A 180 -24.97 -8.05 44.15
CA VAL A 180 -25.37 -8.25 45.57
C VAL A 180 -26.75 -7.59 45.88
N ASN A 181 -27.62 -8.35 46.56
CA ASN A 181 -28.67 -8.05 47.58
C ASN A 181 -29.55 -6.77 47.56
N LYS A 182 -30.87 -6.95 47.55
CA LYS A 182 -31.75 -6.89 48.76
C LYS A 182 -33.10 -7.55 48.48
#